data_AF-A0AAN8K3C5-F1
#
_entry.id   AF-A0AAN8K3C5-F1
#
_cell.length_a   1.000
_cell.length_b   1.000
_cell.length_c   1.000
_cell.angle_alpha   90.00
_cell.angle_beta   90.00
_cell.angle_gamma   90.00
#
_symmetry.space_group_name_H-M   'P 1'
#
loop_
_entity.id
_entity.type
_entity.pdbx_description
1 polymer ?
#
loop_
_entity_poly.entity_id
_entity_poly.type
_entity_poly.pdbx_seq_one_letter_code
_entity_poly.pdbx_strand_id
1 'polypeptide(L)'
;MSQVCNWLSVFLCLRESTKKPIYHKVHPNRGAFDAVILWKGKEGAKEKVGGLAYEVILKPATVNEAPLRPVTPPKEKVISEADILNKLKKAEERRLSLEAQRLEQLAKERAKAQEIVAKAQEESKIFSEETEKKLRKAMEANKENRETQINALRERLREHATHIQEVCKASESMNRASEEKIITKMETALKNREEQYRALQERLQEHERRIEEVRRNKQNIEQQVVSEGQA
;
A
#
# COMPACT_ATOMS: atom_id res chain seq x y z
N MET A 1 -2.55 -39.29 -32.44
CA MET A 1 -3.05 -39.70 -31.11
C MET A 1 -4.21 -38.77 -30.80
N SER A 2 -5.36 -38.93 -31.47
CA SER A 2 -6.41 -39.91 -31.17
C SER A 2 -6.86 -39.81 -29.72
N GLN A 3 -8.19 -39.59 -29.53
CA GLN A 3 -9.00 -39.61 -28.30
C GLN A 3 -9.36 -38.23 -27.73
N VAL A 4 -10.63 -37.83 -27.52
CA VAL A 4 -11.95 -38.38 -27.86
C VAL A 4 -12.95 -37.21 -27.79
N CYS A 5 -13.65 -36.86 -28.87
CA CYS A 5 -14.90 -36.10 -28.79
C CYS A 5 -16.02 -37.09 -29.08
N ASN A 6 -16.77 -37.51 -28.07
CA ASN A 6 -17.79 -38.55 -28.26
C ASN A 6 -19.06 -38.37 -27.43
N TRP A 7 -19.57 -37.15 -27.33
CA TRP A 7 -20.86 -36.90 -26.67
C TRP A 7 -21.66 -35.91 -27.51
N LEU A 8 -22.44 -36.43 -28.49
CA LEU A 8 -23.65 -35.84 -29.08
C LEU A 8 -23.99 -36.56 -30.40
N SER A 9 -24.59 -37.75 -30.33
CA SER A 9 -25.47 -38.27 -31.39
C SER A 9 -26.16 -39.55 -30.94
N VAL A 10 -27.14 -39.42 -30.04
CA VAL A 10 -28.11 -40.49 -29.76
C VAL A 10 -29.49 -39.87 -29.83
N PHE A 11 -29.91 -39.44 -31.03
CA PHE A 11 -31.31 -39.22 -31.35
C PHE A 11 -31.45 -39.18 -32.87
N LEU A 12 -31.72 -40.34 -33.45
CA LEU A 12 -32.42 -40.55 -34.73
C LEU A 12 -32.64 -42.06 -34.89
N CYS A 13 -33.51 -42.62 -34.04
CA CYS A 13 -34.13 -43.92 -34.31
C CYS A 13 -35.12 -43.75 -35.47
N LEU A 14 -34.61 -43.80 -36.69
CA LEU A 14 -35.43 -43.95 -37.88
C LEU A 14 -35.93 -45.41 -37.92
N ARG A 15 -37.21 -45.54 -37.57
CA ARG A 15 -38.02 -46.74 -37.52
C ARG A 15 -38.18 -47.31 -38.94
N GLU A 16 -37.33 -48.26 -39.29
CA GLU A 16 -37.46 -49.05 -40.50
C GLU A 16 -38.56 -50.11 -40.31
N SER A 17 -39.68 -49.93 -41.00
CA SER A 17 -40.84 -50.83 -40.94
C SER A 17 -40.69 -51.94 -41.97
N THR A 18 -39.97 -53.01 -41.63
CA THR A 18 -39.99 -54.22 -42.45
C THR A 18 -41.30 -54.98 -42.20
N LYS A 19 -42.30 -54.77 -43.05
CA LYS A 19 -43.48 -55.65 -43.11
C LYS A 19 -43.02 -57.03 -43.56
N LYS A 20 -42.95 -57.99 -42.64
CA LYS A 20 -42.76 -59.41 -42.97
C LYS A 20 -44.07 -59.95 -43.55
N PRO A 21 -44.06 -60.71 -44.66
CA PRO A 21 -45.27 -61.39 -45.13
C PRO A 21 -45.67 -62.44 -44.09
N ILE A 22 -46.90 -62.31 -43.58
CA ILE A 22 -47.51 -63.29 -42.68
C ILE A 22 -47.95 -64.46 -43.55
N TYR A 23 -47.23 -65.58 -43.47
CA TYR A 23 -47.72 -66.86 -43.97
C TYR A 23 -48.64 -67.46 -42.91
N HIS A 24 -49.94 -67.51 -43.19
CA HIS A 24 -50.87 -68.28 -42.38
C HIS A 24 -50.57 -69.77 -42.55
N LYS A 25 -50.00 -70.39 -41.51
CA LYS A 25 -49.98 -71.85 -41.40
C LYS A 25 -51.41 -72.32 -41.15
N VAL A 26 -52.00 -73.03 -42.11
CA VAL A 26 -53.26 -73.75 -41.90
C VAL A 26 -52.95 -74.92 -40.96
N HIS A 27 -53.56 -74.92 -39.77
CA HIS A 27 -53.34 -75.95 -38.75
C HIS A 27 -53.89 -77.32 -39.24
N PRO A 28 -53.21 -78.47 -39.00
CA PRO A 28 -53.56 -79.73 -39.65
C PRO A 28 -54.76 -80.49 -39.05
N ASN A 29 -55.42 -79.95 -38.01
CA ASN A 29 -56.60 -80.57 -37.41
C ASN A 29 -57.87 -79.79 -37.80
N ARG A 30 -58.43 -80.11 -38.98
CA ARG A 30 -59.84 -79.79 -39.29
C ARG A 30 -60.74 -80.86 -38.64
N GLY A 31 -60.89 -80.78 -37.32
CA GLY A 31 -62.09 -81.32 -36.69
C GLY A 31 -63.27 -80.40 -37.00
N ALA A 32 -64.42 -80.94 -37.40
CA ALA A 32 -65.64 -80.15 -37.52
C ALA A 32 -66.00 -79.61 -36.13
N PHE A 33 -65.84 -78.31 -35.92
CA PHE A 33 -66.42 -77.66 -34.75
C PHE A 33 -67.88 -77.34 -35.12
N ASP A 34 -68.84 -77.88 -34.36
CA ASP A 34 -70.24 -77.51 -34.45
C ASP A 34 -70.41 -76.05 -34.00
N ALA A 35 -70.21 -75.12 -34.94
CA ALA A 35 -70.47 -73.71 -34.71
C ALA A 35 -71.98 -73.48 -34.75
N VAL A 36 -72.58 -73.22 -33.59
CA VAL A 36 -73.95 -72.70 -33.54
C VAL A 36 -73.89 -71.22 -33.91
N ILE A 37 -74.19 -70.89 -35.17
CA ILE A 37 -74.46 -69.51 -35.56
C ILE A 37 -75.81 -69.14 -34.92
N LEU A 38 -75.78 -68.62 -33.70
CA LEU A 38 -76.95 -67.94 -33.14
C LEU A 38 -77.12 -66.63 -33.91
N TRP A 39 -77.99 -66.63 -34.91
CA TRP A 39 -78.58 -65.39 -35.44
C TRP A 39 -79.61 -64.87 -34.44
N LYS A 40 -79.14 -64.53 -33.22
CA LYS A 40 -79.94 -63.73 -32.30
C LYS A 40 -79.69 -62.29 -32.71
N GLY A 41 -80.51 -61.81 -33.64
CA GLY A 41 -80.50 -60.41 -34.04
C GLY A 41 -80.50 -59.54 -32.79
N LYS A 42 -79.36 -58.92 -32.47
CA LYS A 42 -79.37 -57.72 -31.65
C LYS A 42 -80.13 -56.71 -32.50
N GLU A 43 -81.34 -56.36 -32.10
CA GLU A 43 -82.05 -55.20 -32.62
C GLU A 43 -81.06 -54.04 -32.68
N GLY A 44 -80.58 -53.70 -33.88
CA GLY A 44 -79.60 -52.62 -34.09
C GLY A 44 -78.25 -52.97 -34.73
N ALA A 45 -77.97 -54.21 -35.15
CA ALA A 45 -76.82 -54.49 -36.00
C ALA A 45 -77.05 -53.94 -37.42
N LYS A 46 -76.79 -52.64 -37.61
CA LYS A 46 -76.97 -51.94 -38.88
C LYS A 46 -75.93 -52.40 -39.90
N GLU A 47 -76.38 -52.91 -41.04
CA GLU A 47 -75.55 -53.01 -42.24
C GLU A 47 -74.97 -51.64 -42.56
N LYS A 48 -73.64 -51.57 -42.65
CA LYS A 48 -72.94 -50.38 -43.12
C LYS A 48 -72.35 -50.72 -44.49
N VAL A 49 -72.31 -49.74 -45.39
CA VAL A 49 -71.85 -49.86 -46.79
C VAL A 49 -70.41 -50.42 -46.93
N GLY A 50 -69.65 -50.51 -45.82
CA GLY A 50 -68.30 -51.06 -45.76
C GLY A 50 -68.16 -52.49 -45.20
N GLY A 51 -69.24 -53.24 -45.00
CA GLY A 51 -69.20 -54.67 -44.63
C GLY A 51 -70.10 -55.10 -43.47
N LEU A 52 -70.22 -56.43 -43.30
CA LEU A 52 -71.02 -57.09 -42.27
C LEU A 52 -70.16 -57.41 -41.04
N ALA A 53 -70.60 -56.97 -39.86
CA ALA A 53 -70.00 -57.35 -38.58
C ALA A 53 -70.93 -58.32 -37.85
N TYR A 54 -70.43 -59.51 -37.53
CA TYR A 54 -71.15 -60.52 -36.76
C TYR A 54 -70.28 -61.01 -35.60
N GLU A 55 -70.93 -61.32 -34.49
CA GLU A 55 -70.29 -61.89 -33.30
C GLU A 55 -70.38 -63.42 -33.38
N VAL A 56 -69.23 -64.10 -33.46
CA VAL A 56 -69.17 -65.57 -33.47
C VAL A 56 -68.74 -66.05 -32.09
N ILE A 57 -69.64 -66.76 -31.41
CA ILE A 57 -69.37 -67.38 -30.12
C ILE A 57 -69.26 -68.89 -30.33
N LEU A 58 -68.04 -69.42 -30.32
CA LEU A 58 -67.77 -70.85 -30.52
C LEU A 58 -68.04 -71.70 -29.27
N LYS A 59 -67.93 -71.10 -28.08
CA LYS A 59 -68.31 -71.69 -26.79
C LYS A 59 -68.80 -70.57 -25.88
N PRO A 60 -70.01 -70.66 -25.29
CA PRO A 60 -70.47 -69.65 -24.34
C PRO A 60 -69.56 -69.64 -23.10
N ALA A 61 -69.39 -68.47 -22.49
CA ALA A 61 -68.63 -68.35 -21.24
C ALA A 61 -69.27 -69.25 -20.18
N THR A 62 -68.46 -70.08 -19.51
CA THR A 62 -68.94 -71.05 -18.51
C THR A 62 -69.36 -70.39 -17.19
N VAL A 63 -69.03 -69.12 -17.01
CA VAL A 63 -69.37 -68.31 -15.83
C VAL A 63 -70.07 -67.06 -16.35
N ASN A 64 -71.32 -66.84 -15.93
CA ASN A 64 -72.14 -65.67 -16.30
C ASN A 64 -71.75 -64.39 -15.54
N GLU A 65 -70.72 -64.43 -14.71
CA GLU A 65 -70.27 -63.29 -13.92
C GLU A 65 -69.14 -62.55 -14.64
N ALA A 66 -69.32 -61.23 -14.80
CA ALA A 66 -68.27 -60.36 -15.30
C ALA A 66 -67.03 -60.51 -14.38
N PRO A 67 -65.80 -60.56 -14.94
CA PRO A 67 -64.60 -60.64 -14.13
C PRO A 67 -64.62 -59.53 -13.06
N LEU A 68 -64.38 -59.88 -11.80
CA LEU A 68 -64.20 -58.92 -10.71
C LEU A 68 -63.01 -58.02 -11.09
N ARG A 69 -63.30 -56.86 -11.70
CA ARG A 69 -62.27 -55.89 -12.02
C ARG A 69 -61.78 -55.31 -10.69
N PRO A 70 -60.46 -55.16 -10.50
CA PRO A 70 -59.96 -54.45 -9.32
C PRO A 70 -60.64 -53.09 -9.24
N VAL A 71 -60.97 -52.65 -8.02
CA VAL A 71 -61.64 -51.36 -7.77
C VAL A 71 -60.88 -50.29 -8.54
N THR A 72 -61.49 -49.80 -9.63
CA THR A 72 -60.94 -48.71 -10.42
C THR A 72 -60.76 -47.51 -9.50
N PRO A 73 -59.64 -46.77 -9.58
CA PRO A 73 -59.49 -45.54 -8.81
C PRO A 73 -60.73 -44.66 -9.03
N PRO A 74 -61.19 -43.91 -8.00
CA PRO A 74 -62.35 -43.04 -8.13
C PRO A 74 -62.22 -42.20 -9.40
N LYS A 75 -63.31 -42.11 -10.19
CA LYS A 75 -63.35 -41.30 -11.42
C LYS A 75 -62.68 -39.96 -11.15
N GLU A 76 -61.61 -39.66 -11.89
CA GLU A 76 -60.83 -38.44 -11.71
C GLU A 76 -61.77 -37.24 -11.64
N LYS A 77 -61.59 -36.40 -10.60
CA LYS A 77 -62.26 -35.10 -10.57
C LYS A 77 -61.88 -34.38 -11.86
N VAL A 78 -62.87 -33.89 -12.58
CA VAL A 78 -62.64 -33.10 -13.80
C VAL A 78 -61.80 -31.90 -13.41
N ILE A 79 -60.53 -31.89 -13.84
CA ILE A 79 -59.59 -30.83 -13.51
C ILE A 79 -60.11 -29.55 -14.17
N SER A 80 -60.41 -28.52 -13.37
CA SER A 80 -60.85 -27.24 -13.88
C SER A 80 -59.71 -26.53 -14.61
N GLU A 81 -60.03 -25.70 -15.60
CA GLU A 81 -59.06 -24.84 -16.28
C GLU A 81 -58.23 -24.03 -15.28
N ALA A 82 -58.86 -23.54 -14.21
CA ALA A 82 -58.19 -22.81 -13.13
C ALA A 82 -57.12 -23.66 -12.42
N ASP A 83 -57.35 -24.96 -12.22
CA ASP A 83 -56.40 -25.87 -11.58
C ASP A 83 -55.19 -26.14 -12.49
N ILE A 84 -55.40 -26.22 -13.81
CA ILE A 84 -54.33 -26.37 -14.80
C ILE A 84 -53.45 -25.11 -14.81
N LEU A 85 -54.06 -23.93 -14.89
CA LEU A 85 -53.34 -22.66 -14.87
C LEU A 85 -52.54 -22.48 -13.58
N ASN A 86 -53.11 -22.85 -12.43
CA ASN A 86 -52.41 -22.77 -11.14
C ASN A 86 -51.20 -23.73 -11.09
N LYS A 87 -51.31 -24.94 -11.65
CA LYS A 87 -50.17 -25.87 -11.77
C LYS A 87 -49.05 -25.31 -12.66
N LEU A 88 -49.41 -24.67 -13.78
CA LEU A 88 -48.44 -24.02 -14.67
C LEU A 88 -47.75 -22.83 -14.00
N LYS A 89 -48.51 -21.95 -13.34
CA LYS A 89 -47.96 -20.82 -12.56
C LYS A 89 -46.98 -21.30 -11.49
N LYS A 90 -47.34 -22.31 -10.69
CA LYS A 90 -46.43 -22.89 -9.69
C LYS A 90 -45.17 -23.50 -10.30
N ALA A 91 -45.25 -24.07 -11.50
CA ALA A 91 -44.06 -24.58 -12.19
C ALA A 91 -43.14 -23.44 -12.67
N GLU A 92 -43.72 -22.36 -13.18
CA GLU A 92 -43.00 -21.15 -13.57
C GLU A 92 -42.35 -20.44 -12.38
N GLU A 93 -43.07 -20.28 -11.26
CA GLU A 93 -42.54 -19.71 -10.01
C GLU A 93 -41.34 -20.52 -9.49
N ARG A 94 -41.39 -21.86 -9.54
CA ARG A 94 -40.24 -22.71 -9.18
C ARG A 94 -39.06 -22.49 -10.12
N ARG A 95 -39.30 -22.37 -11.43
CA ARG A 95 -38.25 -22.08 -12.41
C ARG A 95 -37.57 -20.74 -12.10
N LEU A 96 -38.37 -19.70 -11.89
CA LEU A 96 -37.90 -18.35 -11.55
C LEU A 96 -37.17 -18.33 -10.21
N SER A 97 -37.67 -19.03 -9.20
CA SER A 97 -37.02 -19.14 -7.88
C SER A 97 -35.63 -19.79 -7.97
N LEU A 98 -35.50 -20.87 -8.74
CA LEU A 98 -34.21 -21.54 -8.95
C LEU A 98 -33.24 -20.66 -9.75
N GLU A 99 -33.74 -19.93 -10.74
CA GLU A 99 -32.94 -18.98 -11.52
C GLU A 99 -32.46 -17.82 -10.65
N ALA A 100 -33.34 -17.23 -9.84
CA ALA A 100 -33.00 -16.17 -8.90
C ALA A 100 -31.95 -16.64 -7.87
N GLN A 101 -32.10 -17.86 -7.33
CA GLN A 101 -31.11 -18.43 -6.39
C GLN A 101 -29.74 -18.60 -7.05
N ARG A 102 -29.67 -19.07 -8.31
CA ARG A 102 -28.42 -19.19 -9.05
C ARG A 102 -27.78 -17.82 -9.31
N LEU A 103 -28.58 -16.83 -9.71
CA LEU A 103 -28.09 -15.46 -9.93
C LEU A 103 -27.57 -14.85 -8.62
N GLU A 104 -28.25 -15.08 -7.50
CA GLU A 104 -27.79 -14.60 -6.19
C GLU A 104 -26.46 -15.26 -5.78
N GLN A 105 -26.28 -16.56 -6.02
CA GLN A 105 -25.01 -17.25 -5.76
C GLN A 105 -23.88 -16.67 -6.61
N LEU A 106 -24.11 -16.50 -7.92
CA LEU A 106 -23.13 -15.88 -8.83
C LEU A 106 -22.79 -14.44 -8.44
N ALA A 107 -23.78 -13.66 -8.00
CA ALA A 107 -23.56 -12.30 -7.50
C ALA A 107 -22.70 -12.30 -6.22
N LYS A 108 -22.96 -13.22 -5.28
CA LYS A 108 -22.15 -13.40 -4.06
C LYS A 108 -20.71 -13.79 -4.39
N GLU A 109 -20.50 -14.71 -5.32
CA GLU A 109 -19.16 -15.11 -5.75
C GLU A 109 -18.40 -13.95 -6.41
N ARG A 110 -19.08 -13.18 -7.28
CA ARG A 110 -18.49 -11.99 -7.91
C ARG A 110 -18.13 -10.92 -6.88
N ALA A 111 -18.98 -10.67 -5.89
CA ALA A 111 -18.71 -9.70 -4.83
C ALA A 111 -17.48 -10.11 -4.00
N LYS A 112 -17.36 -11.39 -3.63
CA LYS A 112 -16.18 -11.92 -2.92
C LYS A 112 -14.91 -11.79 -3.75
N ALA A 113 -14.97 -12.10 -5.05
CA ALA A 113 -13.82 -11.92 -5.95
C ALA A 113 -13.37 -10.45 -6.01
N GLN A 114 -14.31 -9.51 -6.09
CA GLN A 114 -14.00 -8.07 -6.06
C GLN A 114 -13.39 -7.63 -4.73
N GLU A 115 -13.92 -8.11 -3.61
CA GLU A 115 -13.38 -7.81 -2.28
C GLU A 115 -11.94 -8.33 -2.12
N ILE A 116 -11.66 -9.55 -2.57
CA ILE A 116 -10.30 -10.12 -2.53
C ILE A 116 -9.34 -9.28 -3.36
N VAL A 117 -9.73 -8.87 -4.57
CA VAL A 117 -8.89 -8.03 -5.43
C VAL A 117 -8.65 -6.66 -4.80
N ALA A 118 -9.70 -6.03 -4.26
CA ALA A 118 -9.58 -4.73 -3.58
C ALA A 118 -8.67 -4.82 -2.36
N LYS A 119 -8.80 -5.89 -1.57
CA LYS A 119 -7.94 -6.12 -0.40
C LYS A 119 -6.47 -6.33 -0.80
N ALA A 120 -6.21 -7.13 -1.83
CA ALA A 120 -4.84 -7.33 -2.32
C ALA A 120 -4.22 -6.02 -2.84
N GLN A 121 -5.01 -5.19 -3.52
CA GLN A 121 -4.55 -3.86 -3.95
C GLN A 121 -4.26 -2.94 -2.76
N GLU A 122 -5.10 -2.96 -1.74
CA GLU A 122 -4.92 -2.14 -0.54
C GLU A 122 -3.68 -2.56 0.25
N GLU A 123 -3.46 -3.86 0.46
CA GLU A 123 -2.24 -4.38 1.09
C GLU A 123 -0.97 -3.97 0.31
N SER A 124 -1.02 -4.02 -1.03
CA SER A 124 0.08 -3.55 -1.87
C SER A 124 0.33 -2.04 -1.72
N LYS A 125 -0.71 -1.21 -1.59
CA LYS A 125 -0.58 0.23 -1.36
C LYS A 125 0.03 0.51 0.00
N ILE A 126 -0.50 -0.11 1.06
CA ILE A 126 0.01 0.03 2.43
C ILE A 126 1.50 -0.33 2.47
N PHE A 127 1.87 -1.46 1.86
CA PHE A 127 3.27 -1.87 1.79
C PHE A 127 4.16 -0.84 1.08
N SER A 128 3.69 -0.30 -0.05
CA SER A 128 4.40 0.75 -0.79
C SER A 128 4.59 2.00 0.08
N GLU A 129 3.51 2.50 0.70
CA GLU A 129 3.54 3.69 1.53
C GLU A 129 4.43 3.53 2.77
N GLU A 130 4.36 2.38 3.45
CA GLU A 130 5.22 2.10 4.60
C GLU A 130 6.69 2.04 4.20
N THR A 131 6.99 1.43 3.06
CA THR A 131 8.35 1.32 2.55
C THR A 131 8.90 2.70 2.17
N GLU A 132 8.08 3.53 1.52
CA GLU A 132 8.42 4.92 1.22
C GLU A 132 8.68 5.74 2.49
N LYS A 133 7.79 5.63 3.49
CA LYS A 133 7.96 6.31 4.79
C LYS A 133 9.24 5.88 5.50
N LYS A 134 9.55 4.57 5.50
CA LYS A 134 10.79 4.02 6.08
C LYS A 134 12.02 4.54 5.35
N LEU A 135 12.01 4.53 4.02
CA LEU A 135 13.10 5.06 3.21
C LEU A 135 13.33 6.54 3.48
N ARG A 136 12.26 7.34 3.47
CA ARG A 136 12.34 8.77 3.74
C ARG A 136 12.95 9.06 5.11
N LYS A 137 12.49 8.37 6.15
CA LYS A 137 13.01 8.52 7.51
C LYS A 137 14.49 8.14 7.60
N ALA A 138 14.92 7.09 6.90
CA ALA A 138 16.32 6.68 6.83
C ALA A 138 17.20 7.73 6.12
N MET A 139 16.70 8.33 5.03
CA MET A 139 17.39 9.39 4.30
C MET A 139 17.50 10.68 5.12
N GLU A 140 16.44 11.06 5.83
CA GLU A 140 16.43 12.21 6.74
C GLU A 140 17.44 12.02 7.88
N ALA A 141 17.41 10.86 8.55
CA ALA A 141 18.39 10.54 9.59
C ALA A 141 19.84 10.52 9.06
N ASN A 142 20.08 10.00 7.85
CA ASN A 142 21.40 10.03 7.25
C ASN A 142 21.88 11.46 6.98
N LYS A 143 21.00 12.32 6.48
CA LYS A 143 21.27 13.73 6.24
C LYS A 143 21.63 14.45 7.55
N GLU A 144 20.83 14.28 8.59
CA GLU A 144 21.09 14.87 9.91
C GLU A 144 22.41 14.37 10.51
N ASN A 145 22.71 13.07 10.40
CA ASN A 145 23.99 12.50 10.85
C ASN A 145 25.18 13.10 10.08
N ARG A 146 25.03 13.33 8.77
CA ARG A 146 26.08 13.97 7.98
C ARG A 146 26.27 15.44 8.36
N GLU A 147 25.17 16.16 8.57
CA GLU A 147 25.20 17.58 8.95
C GLU A 147 25.80 17.78 10.34
N THR A 148 25.44 16.95 11.31
CA THR A 148 26.01 16.96 12.66
C THR A 148 27.52 16.72 12.65
N GLN A 149 28.01 15.73 11.89
CA GLN A 149 29.45 15.49 11.73
C GLN A 149 30.19 16.69 11.13
N ILE A 150 29.61 17.29 10.07
CA ILE A 150 30.19 18.48 9.43
C ILE A 150 30.19 19.67 10.38
N ASN A 151 29.11 19.88 11.12
CA ASN A 151 29.01 20.99 12.08
C ASN A 151 29.98 20.83 13.24
N ALA A 152 30.12 19.62 13.79
CA ALA A 152 31.11 19.31 14.82
C ALA A 152 32.56 19.54 14.32
N LEU A 153 32.86 19.22 13.07
CA LEU A 153 34.16 19.55 12.48
C LEU A 153 34.37 21.06 12.34
N ARG A 154 33.36 21.78 11.83
CA ARG A 154 33.40 23.25 11.69
C ARG A 154 33.59 23.94 13.03
N GLU A 155 32.92 23.47 14.08
CA GLU A 155 33.04 24.01 15.42
C GLU A 155 34.45 23.84 15.97
N ARG A 156 35.03 22.63 15.91
CA ARG A 156 36.43 22.38 16.30
C ARG A 156 37.42 23.27 15.54
N LEU A 157 37.19 23.49 14.25
CA LEU A 157 38.04 24.39 13.45
C LEU A 157 37.90 25.86 13.88
N ARG A 158 36.69 26.31 14.24
CA ARG A 158 36.46 27.66 14.78
C ARG A 158 37.14 27.83 16.12
N GLU A 159 36.98 26.89 17.05
CA GLU A 159 37.64 26.90 18.36
C GLU A 159 39.16 26.96 18.23
N HIS A 160 39.73 26.18 17.30
CA HIS A 160 41.16 26.24 17.02
C HIS A 160 41.60 27.61 16.48
N ALA A 161 40.81 28.20 15.56
CA ALA A 161 41.10 29.52 15.03
C ALA A 161 41.02 30.62 16.12
N THR A 162 40.03 30.56 17.01
CA THR A 162 39.94 31.49 18.15
C THR A 162 41.11 31.31 19.10
N HIS A 163 41.51 30.07 19.39
CA HIS A 163 42.65 29.79 20.24
C HIS A 163 43.95 30.35 19.66
N ILE A 164 44.20 30.18 18.36
CA ILE A 164 45.36 30.80 17.68
C ILE A 164 45.33 32.32 17.88
N GLN A 165 44.19 32.97 17.66
CA GLN A 165 44.06 34.42 17.82
C GLN A 165 44.35 34.86 19.26
N GLU A 166 43.88 34.11 20.26
CA GLU A 166 44.17 34.39 21.67
C GLU A 166 45.66 34.28 21.98
N VAL A 167 46.32 33.22 21.49
CA VAL A 167 47.77 33.02 21.67
C VAL A 167 48.57 34.13 20.99
N CYS A 168 48.21 34.53 19.77
CA CYS A 168 48.85 35.65 19.07
C CYS A 168 48.70 36.95 19.87
N LYS A 169 47.48 37.30 20.30
CA LYS A 169 47.23 38.50 21.10
C LYS A 169 47.99 38.49 22.43
N ALA A 170 48.05 37.35 23.11
CA ALA A 170 48.80 37.20 24.35
C ALA A 170 50.30 37.42 24.12
N SER A 171 50.86 36.84 23.05
CA SER A 171 52.26 37.04 22.68
C SER A 171 52.56 38.49 22.32
N GLU A 172 51.71 39.14 21.52
CA GLU A 172 51.86 40.57 21.18
C GLU A 172 51.82 41.46 22.42
N SER A 173 50.89 41.20 23.34
CA SER A 173 50.78 41.95 24.60
C SER A 173 52.04 41.80 25.46
N MET A 174 52.58 40.59 25.59
CA MET A 174 53.84 40.36 26.31
C MET A 174 55.03 41.05 25.64
N ASN A 175 55.10 41.04 24.31
CA ASN A 175 56.15 41.72 23.57
C ASN A 175 56.07 43.24 23.78
N ARG A 176 54.88 43.84 23.64
CA ARG A 176 54.67 45.28 23.92
C ARG A 176 55.07 45.66 25.34
N ALA A 177 54.63 44.88 26.34
CA ALA A 177 55.02 45.12 27.73
C ALA A 177 56.54 45.02 27.96
N SER A 178 57.23 44.16 27.20
CA SER A 178 58.69 44.04 27.25
C SER A 178 59.38 45.20 26.56
N GLU A 179 58.89 45.64 25.41
CA GLU A 179 59.36 46.83 24.69
C GLU A 179 59.20 48.09 25.55
N GLU A 180 58.03 48.29 26.16
CA GLU A 180 57.78 49.41 27.08
C GLU A 180 58.75 49.42 28.27
N LYS A 181 59.05 48.25 28.86
CA LYS A 181 60.06 48.12 29.92
C LYS A 181 61.47 48.49 29.44
N ILE A 182 61.81 48.19 28.19
CA ILE A 182 63.11 48.58 27.62
C ILE A 182 63.14 50.09 27.40
N ILE A 183 62.10 50.66 26.79
CA ILE A 183 61.99 52.10 26.51
C ILE A 183 62.08 52.90 27.81
N THR A 184 61.27 52.55 28.82
CA THR A 184 61.27 53.23 30.12
C THR A 184 62.63 53.18 30.83
N LYS A 185 63.35 52.05 30.74
CA LYS A 185 64.73 51.93 31.27
C LYS A 185 65.70 52.85 30.52
N MET A 186 65.60 52.91 29.18
CA MET A 186 66.45 53.78 28.37
C MET A 186 66.17 55.27 28.66
N GLU A 187 64.90 55.66 28.74
CA GLU A 187 64.51 57.03 29.10
C GLU A 187 64.99 57.42 30.50
N THR A 188 64.85 56.52 31.48
CA THR A 188 65.32 56.78 32.85
C THR A 188 66.85 56.91 32.88
N ALA A 189 67.58 56.05 32.17
CA ALA A 189 69.04 56.15 32.07
C ALA A 189 69.48 57.47 31.42
N LEU A 190 68.78 57.92 30.37
CA LEU A 190 69.05 59.20 29.71
C LEU A 190 68.77 60.38 30.66
N LYS A 191 67.63 60.40 31.33
CA LYS A 191 67.28 61.44 32.32
C LYS A 191 68.33 61.53 33.43
N ASN A 192 68.72 60.39 34.01
CA ASN A 192 69.76 60.35 35.04
C ASN A 192 71.10 60.91 34.54
N ARG A 193 71.47 60.59 33.29
CA ARG A 193 72.70 61.11 32.67
C ARG A 193 72.62 62.61 32.44
N GLU A 194 71.49 63.12 31.97
CA GLU A 194 71.27 64.57 31.82
C GLU A 194 71.34 65.30 33.15
N GLU A 195 70.73 64.75 34.20
CA GLU A 195 70.79 65.30 35.55
C GLU A 195 72.22 65.35 36.09
N GLN A 196 73.01 64.29 35.86
CA GLN A 196 74.43 64.28 36.21
C GLN A 196 75.22 65.37 35.47
N TYR A 197 74.99 65.56 34.17
CA TYR A 197 75.64 66.63 33.42
C TYR A 197 75.19 68.02 33.88
N ARG A 198 73.89 68.22 34.16
CA ARG A 198 73.38 69.48 34.70
C ARG A 198 74.00 69.80 36.06
N ALA A 199 74.07 68.83 36.97
CA ALA A 199 74.69 69.01 38.27
C ALA A 199 76.20 69.34 38.14
N LEU A 200 76.90 68.73 37.19
CA LEU A 200 78.30 69.07 36.90
C LEU A 200 78.43 70.50 36.36
N GLN A 201 77.59 70.90 35.41
CA GLN A 201 77.57 72.26 34.86
C GLN A 201 77.27 73.31 35.94
N GLU A 202 76.33 73.03 36.85
CA GLU A 202 75.99 73.92 37.95
C GLU A 202 77.15 74.09 38.94
N ARG A 203 77.87 73.00 39.26
CA ARG A 203 79.11 73.08 40.08
C ARG A 203 80.19 73.91 39.41
N LEU A 204 80.35 73.80 38.09
CA LEU A 204 81.31 74.61 37.34
C LEU A 204 80.93 76.09 37.35
N GLN A 205 79.65 76.42 37.11
CA GLN A 205 79.14 77.79 37.17
C GLN A 205 79.28 78.40 38.58
N GLU A 206 79.01 77.62 39.63
CA GLU A 206 79.20 78.05 41.02
C GLU A 206 80.68 78.34 41.32
N HIS A 207 81.60 77.52 40.80
CA HIS A 207 83.03 77.77 40.93
C HIS A 207 83.45 79.06 40.20
N GLU A 208 82.92 79.31 39.00
CA GLU A 208 83.13 80.57 38.28
C GLU A 208 82.62 81.78 39.07
N ARG A 209 81.39 81.71 39.62
CA ARG A 209 80.82 82.77 40.47
C ARG A 209 81.72 83.07 41.67
N ARG A 210 82.22 82.04 42.37
CA ARG A 210 83.13 82.23 43.51
C ARG A 210 84.46 82.86 43.10
N ILE A 211 85.02 82.48 41.94
CA ILE A 211 86.23 83.13 41.41
C ILE A 211 85.95 84.61 41.16
N GLU A 212 84.82 84.96 40.56
CA GLU A 212 84.43 86.35 40.32
C GLU A 212 84.25 87.13 41.62
N GLU A 213 83.59 86.56 42.63
CA GLU A 213 83.43 87.16 43.96
C GLU A 213 84.80 87.41 44.62
N VAL A 214 85.71 86.44 44.60
CA VAL A 214 87.06 86.61 45.14
C VAL A 214 87.82 87.71 44.38
N ARG A 215 87.70 87.78 43.05
CA ARG A 215 88.29 88.85 42.24
C ARG A 215 87.73 90.23 42.61
N ARG A 216 86.40 90.35 42.77
CA ARG A 216 85.74 91.59 43.20
C ARG A 216 86.18 91.99 44.60
N ASN A 217 86.22 91.05 45.55
CA ASN A 217 86.68 91.31 46.91
C ASN A 217 88.13 91.80 46.94
N LYS A 218 89.01 91.20 46.14
CA LYS A 218 90.39 91.67 45.97
C LYS A 218 90.44 93.11 45.44
N GLN A 219 89.67 93.43 44.39
CA GLN A 219 89.60 94.80 43.85
C GLN A 219 89.10 95.81 44.89
N ASN A 220 88.09 95.44 45.69
CA ASN A 220 87.54 96.31 46.73
C ASN A 220 88.57 96.56 47.85
N ILE A 221 89.33 95.55 48.27
CA ILE A 221 90.42 95.69 49.26
C ILE A 221 91.52 96.62 48.71
N GLU A 222 91.92 96.42 47.45
CA GLU A 222 92.91 97.28 46.78
C GLU A 222 92.43 98.74 46.73
N GLN A 223 91.15 98.99 46.47
CA GLN A 223 90.56 100.34 46.49
C GLN A 223 90.49 100.94 47.91
N GLN A 224 90.18 100.14 48.93
CA GLN A 224 90.18 100.58 50.33
C GLN A 224 91.58 100.97 50.81
N VAL A 225 92.61 100.17 50.53
CA VAL A 225 94.00 100.46 50.89
C VAL A 225 94.51 101.73 50.20
N VAL A 226 94.10 101.98 48.95
CA VAL A 226 94.42 103.23 48.24
C VAL A 226 93.70 104.43 48.88
N SER A 227 92.48 104.26 49.39
CA SER A 227 91.73 105.34 50.06
C SER A 227 92.19 105.63 51.49
N GLU A 228 92.65 104.63 52.25
CA GLU A 228 93.18 104.81 53.61
C GLU A 228 94.64 105.33 53.63
N GLY A 229 95.40 105.11 52.55
CA GLY A 229 96.74 105.69 52.36
C GLY A 229 96.76 107.15 51.88
N GLN A 230 95.59 107.78 51.71
CA GLN A 230 95.42 109.17 51.28
C GLN A 230 94.70 110.08 52.30
N ALA A 231 94.49 109.60 53.54
CA ALA A 231 94.08 110.40 54.69
C ALA A 231 95.26 110.65 55.64
#